data_AF-A0A349YH39-F1
#
_entry.id   AF-A0A349YH39-F1
#
_cell.length_a   1.000
_cell.length_b   1.000
_cell.length_c   1.000
_cell.angle_alpha   90.00
_cell.angle_beta   90.00
_cell.angle_gamma   90.00
#
_symmetry.space_group_name_H-M   'P 1'
#
loop_
_entity.id
_entity.type
_entity.pdbx_description
1 polymer ?
#
loop_
_entity_poly.entity_id
_entity_poly.type
_entity_poly.pdbx_seq_one_letter_code
_entity_poly.pdbx_strand_id
1 'polypeptide(L)'
;MTKAELRKELEAGVKLEDIFEFTNGQDCLIYKGNFNTLCTRENPKNLDIIYIPDIYLNNIPIDRSVNKDEIDGIIHCCYTSSDFIFECGGHSILAEDLFNFVDWQHPDIQDFLDGYDDKEQFFKEYGFPMDDLFVTNEMKNLLSKIADLASQASDEVYDDDDEKGTAGILSLCDQLCDKIDKYLEGDEND
;
A
#
# COMPACT_ATOMS: atom_id res chain seq x y z
N MET A 1 10.54 7.70 17.67
CA MET A 1 10.00 9.06 17.47
C MET A 1 8.92 9.01 16.41
N THR A 2 7.72 9.49 16.74
CA THR A 2 6.56 9.54 15.83
C THR A 2 6.54 10.80 14.95
N LYS A 3 5.72 10.81 13.89
CA LYS A 3 5.48 12.00 13.06
C LYS A 3 4.96 13.21 13.87
N ALA A 4 4.12 12.97 14.88
CA ALA A 4 3.59 14.03 15.73
C ALA A 4 4.66 14.63 16.66
N GLU A 5 5.54 13.79 17.21
CA GLU A 5 6.68 14.24 18.01
C GLU A 5 7.67 15.02 17.14
N LEU A 6 8.02 14.50 15.96
CA LEU A 6 8.89 15.20 15.01
C LEU A 6 8.35 16.58 14.67
N ARG A 7 7.05 16.70 14.34
CA ARG A 7 6.43 18.00 14.06
C ARG A 7 6.64 19.00 15.21
N LYS A 8 6.44 18.55 16.45
CA LYS A 8 6.61 19.40 17.63
C LYS A 8 8.06 19.87 17.82
N GLU A 9 9.04 19.00 17.58
CA GLU A 9 10.46 19.37 17.65
C GLU A 9 10.85 20.38 16.55
N LEU A 10 10.37 20.17 15.32
CA LEU A 10 10.61 21.11 14.21
C LEU A 10 9.94 22.47 14.45
N GLU A 11 8.72 22.50 15.00
CA GLU A 11 8.03 23.74 15.41
C GLU A 11 8.77 24.48 16.52
N ALA A 12 9.52 23.76 17.36
CA ALA A 12 10.39 24.34 18.39
C ALA A 12 11.74 24.85 17.82
N GLY A 13 12.01 24.64 16.53
CA GLY A 13 13.21 25.08 15.84
C GLY A 13 14.38 24.09 15.91
N VAL A 14 14.15 22.85 16.35
CA VAL A 14 15.16 21.79 16.33
C VAL A 14 15.45 21.37 14.89
N LYS A 15 16.71 21.07 14.60
CA LYS A 15 17.14 20.63 13.27
C LYS A 15 16.98 19.12 13.12
N LEU A 16 16.76 18.64 11.90
CA LEU A 16 16.66 17.19 11.63
C LEU A 16 17.96 16.44 11.93
N GLU A 17 19.13 17.03 11.64
CA GLU A 17 20.44 16.41 11.91
C GLU A 17 20.69 16.16 13.41
N ASP A 18 20.03 16.92 14.28
CA ASP A 18 20.11 16.75 15.74
C ASP A 18 19.13 15.67 16.25
N ILE A 19 18.18 15.24 15.41
CA ILE A 19 17.11 14.29 15.76
C ILE A 19 17.41 12.89 15.21
N PHE A 20 17.88 12.82 13.97
CA PHE A 20 18.12 11.56 13.25
C PHE A 20 19.59 11.39 12.90
N GLU A 21 20.09 10.17 13.09
CA GLU A 21 21.39 9.77 12.56
C GLU A 21 21.23 9.36 11.10
N PHE A 22 21.48 10.30 10.20
CA PHE A 22 21.45 10.05 8.77
C PHE A 22 22.65 9.20 8.32
N THR A 23 22.42 8.32 7.35
CA THR A 23 23.42 7.40 6.79
C THR A 23 23.50 7.55 5.27
N ASN A 24 24.63 7.14 4.69
CA ASN A 24 24.78 7.15 3.24
C ASN A 24 23.95 6.01 2.62
N GLY A 25 23.14 6.35 1.63
CA GLY A 25 22.51 5.39 0.71
C GLY A 25 23.37 5.21 -0.56
N GLN A 26 22.72 4.95 -1.70
CA GLN A 26 23.40 4.93 -3.00
C GLN A 26 23.62 6.37 -3.51
N ASP A 27 24.81 6.92 -3.27
CA ASP A 27 25.20 8.30 -3.62
C ASP A 27 24.27 9.40 -3.05
N CYS A 28 23.58 9.10 -1.94
CA CYS A 28 22.65 10.00 -1.27
C CYS A 28 22.78 9.92 0.26
N LEU A 29 22.00 10.74 0.97
CA LEU A 29 21.86 10.67 2.42
C LEU A 29 20.41 10.37 2.78
N ILE A 30 20.20 9.33 3.58
CA ILE A 30 18.89 8.81 4.00
C ILE A 30 18.85 8.67 5.52
N TYR A 31 17.66 8.44 6.07
CA TYR A 31 17.54 7.87 7.41
C TYR A 31 16.90 6.49 7.30
N LYS A 32 17.52 5.48 7.91
CA LYS A 32 17.00 4.11 7.94
C LYS A 32 17.20 3.52 9.34
N GLY A 33 16.11 3.40 10.07
CA GLY A 33 16.06 2.86 11.42
C GLY A 33 15.93 1.34 11.43
N ASN A 34 15.28 0.79 12.47
CA ASN A 34 15.00 -0.64 12.57
C ASN A 34 13.57 -0.93 12.11
N PHE A 35 13.42 -1.92 11.22
CA PHE A 35 12.10 -2.47 10.96
C PHE A 35 11.61 -3.22 12.20
N ASN A 36 10.41 -2.91 12.66
CA ASN A 36 9.83 -3.59 13.80
C ASN A 36 8.36 -3.92 13.49
N THR A 37 8.14 -5.21 13.21
CA THR A 37 6.86 -5.84 12.86
C THR A 37 5.90 -5.95 14.05
N LEU A 38 6.29 -5.53 15.26
CA LEU A 38 5.38 -5.51 16.43
C LEU A 38 4.23 -4.51 16.31
N CYS A 39 4.09 -3.82 15.17
CA CYS A 39 2.82 -3.24 14.72
C CYS A 39 1.79 -4.33 14.42
N THR A 40 1.34 -5.05 15.44
CA THR A 40 0.16 -5.91 15.34
C THR A 40 -1.10 -5.06 15.55
N ARG A 41 -2.25 -5.54 15.07
CA ARG A 41 -3.59 -4.99 15.41
C ARG A 41 -3.78 -4.79 16.93
N GLU A 42 -3.01 -5.52 17.76
CA GLU A 42 -3.08 -5.49 19.21
C GLU A 42 -2.15 -4.44 19.85
N ASN A 43 -1.18 -3.89 19.12
CA ASN A 43 -0.28 -2.85 19.62
C ASN A 43 0.02 -1.76 18.57
N PRO A 44 -0.96 -0.87 18.29
CA PRO A 44 -0.88 0.16 17.24
C PRO A 44 0.11 1.31 17.53
N LYS A 45 1.08 1.11 18.44
CA LYS A 45 1.93 2.15 19.01
C LYS A 45 3.29 2.32 18.36
N ASN A 46 3.72 1.42 17.49
CA ASN A 46 4.98 1.59 16.78
C ASN A 46 4.78 2.45 15.51
N LEU A 47 4.36 3.70 15.74
CA LEU A 47 4.23 4.77 14.74
C LEU A 47 5.55 5.54 14.57
N ASP A 48 6.65 4.91 14.96
CA ASP A 48 7.96 5.53 14.87
C ASP A 48 8.38 5.64 13.40
N ILE A 49 9.01 6.76 13.09
CA ILE A 49 9.64 6.98 11.80
C ILE A 49 10.83 6.04 11.72
N ILE A 50 10.81 5.18 10.70
CA ILE A 50 11.86 4.20 10.43
C ILE A 50 12.59 4.48 9.12
N TYR A 51 12.05 5.35 8.26
CA TYR A 51 12.67 5.65 6.98
C TYR A 51 12.41 7.09 6.53
N ILE A 52 13.43 7.73 5.97
CA ILE A 52 13.35 8.98 5.20
C ILE A 52 14.21 8.77 3.95
N PRO A 53 13.65 8.96 2.74
CA PRO A 53 14.36 8.79 1.47
C PRO A 53 15.42 9.90 1.26
N ASP A 54 16.05 9.91 0.09
CA ASP A 54 17.12 10.84 -0.26
C ASP A 54 16.75 12.30 0.10
N ILE A 55 17.50 12.87 1.04
CA ILE A 55 17.26 14.23 1.51
C ILE A 55 17.52 15.29 0.45
N TYR A 56 18.46 15.06 -0.47
CA TYR A 56 18.85 16.03 -1.47
C TYR A 56 17.83 16.07 -2.59
N LEU A 57 17.40 14.89 -3.05
CA LEU A 57 16.36 14.75 -4.07
C LEU A 57 15.04 15.37 -3.60
N ASN A 58 14.70 15.18 -2.33
CA ASN A 58 13.48 15.70 -1.72
C ASN A 58 13.61 17.12 -1.16
N ASN A 59 14.77 17.77 -1.32
CA ASN A 59 15.05 19.10 -0.78
C ASN A 59 14.75 19.24 0.72
N ILE A 60 15.07 18.21 1.52
CA ILE A 60 14.85 18.16 2.95
C ILE A 60 15.97 18.94 3.67
N PRO A 61 15.68 20.09 4.30
CA PRO A 61 16.69 20.85 5.03
C PRO A 61 17.04 20.19 6.37
N ILE A 62 18.27 19.67 6.50
CA ILE A 62 18.68 18.96 7.71
C ILE A 62 19.47 19.80 8.72
N ASP A 63 20.12 20.87 8.26
CA ASP A 63 21.15 21.63 8.98
C ASP A 63 20.68 22.96 9.57
N ARG A 64 19.38 23.25 9.46
CA ARG A 64 18.75 24.49 9.93
C ARG A 64 17.33 24.26 10.44
N SER A 65 16.82 25.26 11.16
CA SER A 65 15.40 25.33 11.49
C SER A 65 14.54 25.53 10.24
N VAL A 66 13.31 25.04 10.29
CA VAL A 66 12.37 25.03 9.18
C VAL A 66 11.11 25.83 9.51
N ASN A 67 10.44 26.33 8.47
CA ASN A 67 9.16 27.00 8.62
C ASN A 67 7.98 26.00 8.51
N LYS A 68 6.77 26.46 8.81
CA LYS A 68 5.58 25.60 8.87
C LYS A 68 5.28 24.87 7.55
N ASP A 69 5.49 25.52 6.40
CA ASP A 69 5.22 24.91 5.09
C ASP A 69 6.26 23.82 4.77
N GLU A 70 7.52 24.03 5.19
CA GLU A 70 8.59 23.03 5.07
C GLU A 70 8.34 21.80 5.95
N ILE A 71 7.75 21.98 7.15
CA ILE A 71 7.45 20.88 8.07
C ILE A 71 6.51 19.86 7.42
N ASP A 72 5.47 20.31 6.72
CA ASP A 72 4.52 19.39 6.09
C ASP A 72 5.19 18.55 4.99
N GLY A 73 6.09 19.14 4.20
CA GLY A 73 6.88 18.43 3.21
C GLY A 73 7.83 17.39 3.82
N ILE A 74 8.50 17.73 4.92
CA ILE A 74 9.38 16.81 5.66
C ILE A 74 8.58 15.63 6.22
N ILE A 75 7.45 15.91 6.88
CA ILE A 75 6.59 14.89 7.47
C ILE A 75 6.04 13.94 6.40
N HIS A 76 5.76 14.45 5.19
CA HIS A 76 5.32 13.64 4.06
C HIS A 76 6.39 12.64 3.58
N CYS A 77 7.67 12.98 3.75
CA CYS A 77 8.80 12.11 3.41
C CYS A 77 9.18 11.14 4.55
N CYS A 78 8.50 11.19 5.69
CA CYS A 78 8.79 10.29 6.81
C CYS A 78 7.91 9.05 6.72
N TYR A 79 8.50 7.86 6.87
CA TYR A 79 7.78 6.58 6.77
C TYR A 79 7.91 5.76 8.04
N THR A 80 6.82 5.11 8.41
CA THR A 80 6.69 4.19 9.55
C THR A 80 6.55 2.76 9.04
N SER A 81 6.72 1.74 9.89
CA SER A 81 6.48 0.35 9.47
C SER A 81 5.05 0.13 8.97
N SER A 82 4.08 0.85 9.53
CA SER A 82 2.69 0.83 9.06
C SER A 82 2.55 1.35 7.62
N ASP A 83 3.34 2.35 7.22
CA ASP A 83 3.32 2.87 5.86
C ASP A 83 3.83 1.80 4.87
N PHE A 84 4.90 1.07 5.21
CA PHE A 84 5.38 -0.07 4.40
C PHE A 84 4.39 -1.24 4.35
N ILE A 85 3.78 -1.58 5.49
CA ILE A 85 2.77 -2.65 5.55
C ILE A 85 1.56 -2.28 4.69
N PHE A 86 1.13 -1.01 4.72
CA PHE A 86 0.04 -0.53 3.89
C PHE A 86 0.39 -0.63 2.40
N GLU A 87 1.58 -0.17 2.01
CA GLU A 87 2.10 -0.28 0.64
C GLU A 87 2.12 -1.74 0.14
N CYS A 88 2.39 -2.68 1.04
CA CYS A 88 2.42 -4.12 0.76
C CYS A 88 1.09 -4.85 0.99
N GLY A 89 -0.05 -4.14 0.94
CA GLY A 89 -1.38 -4.76 1.07
C GLY A 89 -1.66 -5.44 2.41
N GLY A 90 -0.89 -5.12 3.47
CA GLY A 90 -0.98 -5.74 4.79
C GLY A 90 0.02 -6.89 5.03
N HIS A 91 0.84 -7.25 4.04
CA HIS A 91 1.77 -8.37 4.14
C HIS A 91 3.08 -7.95 4.83
N SER A 92 3.23 -8.27 6.12
CA SER A 92 4.34 -7.78 6.95
C SER A 92 5.72 -8.29 6.55
N ILE A 93 5.83 -9.51 6.03
CA ILE A 93 7.11 -10.08 5.57
C ILE A 93 7.56 -9.34 4.31
N LEU A 94 6.65 -9.17 3.34
CA LEU A 94 6.90 -8.38 2.13
C LEU A 94 7.26 -6.92 2.46
N ALA A 95 6.61 -6.33 3.45
CA ALA A 95 6.92 -4.98 3.92
C ALA A 95 8.32 -4.85 4.52
N GLU A 96 8.82 -5.89 5.20
CA GLU A 96 10.20 -5.94 5.68
C GLU A 96 11.20 -6.03 4.53
N ASP A 97 10.88 -6.81 3.50
CA ASP A 97 11.73 -6.92 2.30
C ASP A 97 11.72 -5.63 1.47
N LEU A 98 10.57 -4.99 1.29
CA LEU A 98 10.48 -3.65 0.70
C LEU A 98 11.30 -2.64 1.50
N PHE A 99 11.21 -2.69 2.83
CA PHE A 99 12.06 -1.85 3.69
C PHE A 99 13.54 -2.12 3.48
N ASN A 100 13.95 -3.39 3.35
CA ASN A 100 15.34 -3.75 3.09
C ASN A 100 15.80 -3.29 1.71
N PHE A 101 14.93 -3.36 0.70
CA PHE A 101 15.18 -2.94 -0.67
C PHE A 101 15.38 -1.42 -0.82
N VAL A 102 14.56 -0.59 -0.17
CA VAL A 102 14.66 0.86 -0.37
C VAL A 102 15.96 1.45 0.20
N ASP A 103 16.70 2.19 -0.61
CA ASP A 103 18.00 2.75 -0.23
C ASP A 103 18.23 4.19 -0.71
N TRP A 104 17.27 4.78 -1.41
CA TRP A 104 17.20 6.22 -1.72
C TRP A 104 15.79 6.72 -2.07
N GLN A 105 14.93 5.85 -2.62
CA GLN A 105 13.60 6.12 -3.14
C GLN A 105 12.50 6.10 -2.08
N HIS A 106 11.35 6.70 -2.38
CA HIS A 106 10.15 6.48 -1.57
C HIS A 106 9.73 5.00 -1.62
N PRO A 107 9.12 4.45 -0.56
CA PRO A 107 8.55 3.10 -0.61
C PRO A 107 7.51 3.03 -1.73
N ASP A 108 7.77 2.13 -2.68
CA ASP A 108 6.90 1.82 -3.81
C ASP A 108 7.00 0.31 -4.03
N ILE A 109 5.89 -0.40 -3.84
CA ILE A 109 5.89 -1.85 -4.02
C ILE A 109 6.12 -2.23 -5.48
N GLN A 110 5.72 -1.40 -6.45
CA GLN A 110 5.88 -1.71 -7.86
C GLN A 110 7.36 -1.77 -8.26
N ASP A 111 8.17 -0.82 -7.80
CA ASP A 111 9.62 -0.81 -8.05
C ASP A 111 10.32 -2.05 -7.47
N PHE A 112 9.82 -2.57 -6.34
CA PHE A 112 10.32 -3.82 -5.75
C PHE A 112 9.89 -5.05 -6.56
N LEU A 113 8.63 -5.08 -7.00
CA LEU A 113 8.07 -6.19 -7.78
C LEU A 113 8.68 -6.30 -9.19
N ASP A 114 9.19 -5.20 -9.74
CA ASP A 114 9.93 -5.19 -11.02
C ASP A 114 11.21 -6.08 -10.98
N GLY A 115 11.65 -6.48 -9.79
CA GLY A 115 12.71 -7.48 -9.60
C GLY A 115 12.29 -8.95 -9.81
N TYR A 116 11.00 -9.23 -9.98
CA TYR A 116 10.47 -10.58 -10.20
C TYR A 116 10.16 -10.80 -11.68
N ASP A 117 10.84 -11.78 -12.29
CA ASP A 117 10.62 -12.16 -13.70
C ASP A 117 9.33 -12.97 -13.91
N ASP A 118 8.86 -13.67 -12.87
CA ASP A 118 7.62 -14.45 -12.90
C ASP A 118 6.89 -14.47 -11.54
N LYS A 119 5.56 -14.66 -11.59
CA LYS A 119 4.69 -14.72 -10.40
C LYS A 119 4.91 -15.97 -9.55
N GLU A 120 5.48 -17.03 -10.12
CA GLU A 120 5.70 -18.30 -9.41
C GLU A 120 6.83 -18.17 -8.37
N GLN A 121 7.88 -17.41 -8.70
CA GLN A 121 8.94 -17.06 -7.76
C GLN A 121 8.38 -16.28 -6.57
N PHE A 122 7.57 -15.25 -6.83
CA PHE A 122 6.92 -14.46 -5.77
C PHE A 122 6.06 -15.35 -4.86
N PHE A 123 5.23 -16.23 -5.45
CA PHE A 123 4.38 -17.13 -4.69
C PHE A 123 5.20 -18.08 -3.80
N LYS A 124 6.31 -18.62 -4.30
CA LYS A 124 7.20 -19.50 -3.51
C LYS A 124 7.83 -18.78 -2.32
N GLU A 125 8.10 -17.48 -2.45
CA GLU A 125 8.75 -16.68 -1.43
C GLU A 125 7.77 -16.22 -0.35
N TYR A 126 6.59 -15.74 -0.76
CA TYR A 126 5.63 -15.10 0.14
C TYR A 126 4.40 -15.94 0.47
N GLY A 127 4.12 -17.00 -0.29
CA GLY A 127 3.01 -17.92 -0.05
C GLY A 127 1.63 -17.36 -0.39
N PHE A 128 1.54 -16.34 -1.26
CA PHE A 128 0.28 -15.81 -1.79
C PHE A 128 0.45 -15.28 -3.22
N PRO A 129 -0.64 -15.20 -4.02
CA PRO A 129 -0.58 -14.68 -5.38
C PRO A 129 -0.20 -13.19 -5.43
N MET A 130 0.70 -12.80 -6.32
CA MET A 130 1.11 -11.39 -6.47
C MET A 130 -0.09 -10.46 -6.75
N ASP A 131 -1.12 -10.95 -7.43
CA ASP A 131 -2.32 -10.15 -7.75
C ASP A 131 -3.12 -9.73 -6.51
N ASP A 132 -2.99 -10.45 -5.38
CA ASP A 132 -3.65 -10.10 -4.11
C ASP A 132 -3.12 -8.80 -3.50
N LEU A 133 -1.93 -8.32 -3.93
CA LEU A 133 -1.43 -7.01 -3.53
C LEU A 133 -2.28 -5.86 -4.06
N PHE A 134 -2.85 -6.05 -5.26
CA PHE A 134 -3.59 -5.01 -5.97
C PHE A 134 -5.09 -5.17 -5.80
N VAL A 135 -5.56 -6.38 -5.50
CA VAL A 135 -6.99 -6.69 -5.32
C VAL A 135 -7.27 -7.12 -3.88
N THR A 136 -7.63 -6.13 -3.06
CA THR A 136 -7.90 -6.34 -1.64
C THR A 136 -9.13 -7.22 -1.39
N ASN A 137 -9.20 -7.86 -0.22
CA ASN A 137 -10.40 -8.58 0.23
C ASN A 137 -11.65 -7.71 0.26
N GLU A 138 -11.54 -6.39 0.51
CA GLU A 138 -12.67 -5.48 0.43
C GLU A 138 -13.19 -5.33 -1.00
N MET A 139 -12.28 -5.26 -1.98
CA MET A 139 -12.63 -5.26 -3.39
C MET A 139 -13.26 -6.59 -3.82
N LYS A 140 -12.71 -7.73 -3.40
CA LYS A 140 -13.32 -9.05 -3.64
C LYS A 140 -14.73 -9.15 -3.03
N ASN A 141 -14.92 -8.66 -1.81
CA ASN A 141 -16.25 -8.58 -1.18
C ASN A 141 -17.22 -7.65 -1.92
N LEU A 142 -16.74 -6.55 -2.50
CA LEU A 142 -17.56 -5.67 -3.34
C LEU A 142 -17.97 -6.37 -4.63
N LEU A 143 -17.05 -7.09 -5.27
CA LEU A 143 -17.34 -7.89 -6.47
C LEU A 143 -18.40 -8.95 -6.17
N SER A 144 -18.24 -9.72 -5.09
CA SER A 144 -19.24 -10.71 -4.66
C SER A 144 -20.63 -10.07 -4.44
N LYS A 145 -20.71 -8.91 -3.78
CA LYS A 145 -21.99 -8.20 -3.61
C LYS A 145 -22.61 -7.74 -4.94
N ILE A 146 -21.78 -7.36 -5.92
CA ILE A 146 -22.26 -7.00 -7.25
C ILE A 146 -22.85 -8.22 -7.96
N ALA A 147 -22.18 -9.38 -7.88
CA ALA A 147 -22.68 -10.63 -8.44
C ALA A 147 -24.00 -11.06 -7.79
N ASP A 148 -24.11 -11.01 -6.46
CA ASP A 148 -25.34 -11.33 -5.73
C ASP A 148 -26.53 -10.45 -6.19
N LEU A 149 -26.29 -9.14 -6.32
CA LEU A 149 -27.32 -8.20 -6.78
C LEU A 149 -27.69 -8.40 -8.24
N ALA A 150 -26.73 -8.73 -9.10
CA ALA A 150 -26.98 -9.04 -10.51
C ALA A 150 -27.78 -10.34 -10.65
N SER A 151 -27.45 -11.39 -9.89
CA SER A 151 -28.24 -12.63 -9.82
C SER A 151 -29.65 -12.36 -9.32
N GLN A 152 -29.81 -11.56 -8.26
CA GLN A 152 -31.13 -11.18 -7.75
C GLN A 152 -31.95 -10.43 -8.80
N ALA A 153 -31.32 -9.53 -9.56
CA ALA A 153 -31.98 -8.83 -10.65
C ALA A 153 -32.47 -9.80 -11.73
N SER A 154 -31.66 -10.79 -12.14
CA SER A 154 -32.07 -11.83 -13.08
C SER A 154 -33.28 -12.64 -12.60
N ASP A 155 -33.40 -12.87 -11.28
CA ASP A 155 -34.53 -13.62 -10.71
C ASP A 155 -35.81 -12.79 -10.52
N GLU A 156 -35.69 -11.50 -10.19
CA GLU A 156 -36.81 -10.67 -9.72
C GLU A 156 -37.32 -9.66 -10.75
N VAL A 157 -36.48 -9.23 -11.71
CA VAL A 157 -36.87 -8.22 -12.71
C VAL A 157 -37.65 -8.89 -13.85
N TYR A 158 -38.72 -8.23 -14.29
CA TYR A 158 -39.53 -8.69 -15.41
C TYR A 158 -38.75 -8.60 -16.74
N ASP A 159 -38.66 -9.69 -17.47
CA ASP A 159 -38.14 -9.75 -18.84
C ASP A 159 -39.21 -9.23 -19.82
N ASP A 160 -38.89 -8.15 -20.53
CA ASP A 160 -39.79 -7.49 -21.49
C ASP A 160 -39.58 -7.92 -22.95
N ASP A 161 -38.75 -8.94 -23.21
CA ASP A 161 -38.34 -9.40 -24.54
C ASP A 161 -37.70 -8.31 -25.43
N ASP A 162 -37.32 -7.14 -24.88
CA ASP A 162 -36.66 -6.05 -25.61
C ASP A 162 -35.16 -5.99 -25.27
N GLU A 163 -34.32 -6.22 -26.27
CA GLU A 163 -32.85 -6.16 -26.15
C GLU A 163 -32.36 -4.77 -25.67
N LYS A 164 -33.15 -3.70 -25.87
CA LYS A 164 -32.86 -2.36 -25.34
C LYS A 164 -33.58 -2.06 -24.02
N GLY A 165 -34.44 -2.97 -23.58
CA GLY A 165 -35.25 -2.90 -22.38
C GLY A 165 -34.66 -3.76 -21.25
N THR A 166 -35.53 -4.31 -20.40
CA THR A 166 -35.09 -5.12 -19.26
C THR A 166 -34.45 -6.43 -19.70
N ALA A 167 -34.85 -7.04 -20.82
CA ALA A 167 -34.22 -8.26 -21.33
C ALA A 167 -32.72 -8.08 -21.59
N GLY A 168 -32.33 -6.95 -22.20
CA GLY A 168 -30.92 -6.61 -22.42
C GLY A 168 -30.13 -6.37 -21.13
N ILE A 169 -30.77 -5.79 -20.12
CA ILE A 169 -30.16 -5.56 -18.80
C ILE A 169 -29.91 -6.90 -18.09
N LEU A 170 -30.89 -7.82 -18.10
CA LEU A 170 -30.74 -9.14 -17.49
C LEU A 170 -29.61 -9.95 -18.15
N SER A 171 -29.50 -9.89 -19.47
CA SER A 171 -28.39 -10.53 -20.19
C SER A 171 -27.02 -9.97 -19.78
N LEU A 172 -26.93 -8.68 -19.46
CA LEU A 172 -25.69 -8.09 -18.93
C LEU A 172 -25.43 -8.50 -17.48
N CYS A 173 -26.48 -8.64 -16.65
CA CYS A 173 -26.36 -9.16 -15.30
C CYS A 173 -25.78 -10.58 -15.29
N ASP A 174 -26.30 -11.47 -16.14
CA ASP A 174 -25.80 -12.83 -16.27
C ASP A 174 -24.31 -12.86 -16.69
N GLN A 175 -23.95 -12.05 -17.70
CA GLN A 175 -22.54 -11.92 -18.14
C GLN A 175 -21.62 -11.37 -17.04
N LEU A 176 -22.15 -10.47 -16.21
CA LEU A 176 -21.40 -9.86 -15.11
C LEU A 176 -21.17 -10.88 -13.99
N CYS A 177 -22.20 -11.63 -13.58
CA CYS A 177 -22.08 -12.74 -12.64
C CYS A 177 -21.01 -13.74 -13.10
N ASP A 178 -21.15 -14.26 -14.32
CA ASP A 178 -20.21 -15.23 -14.91
C ASP A 178 -18.76 -14.74 -14.89
N LYS A 179 -18.53 -13.43 -15.09
CA LYS A 179 -17.19 -12.85 -15.12
C LYS A 179 -16.62 -12.67 -13.72
N ILE A 180 -17.44 -12.26 -12.76
CA ILE A 180 -17.04 -12.09 -11.37
C ILE A 180 -16.75 -13.46 -10.75
N ASP A 181 -17.62 -14.44 -10.96
CA ASP A 181 -17.46 -15.79 -10.41
C ASP A 181 -16.17 -16.41 -10.93
N LYS A 182 -15.92 -16.38 -12.25
CA LYS A 182 -14.65 -16.86 -12.82
C LYS A 182 -13.42 -16.15 -12.27
N TYR A 183 -13.52 -14.85 -12.00
CA TYR A 183 -12.42 -14.07 -11.44
C TYR A 183 -12.14 -14.48 -9.98
N LEU A 184 -13.19 -14.68 -9.18
CA LEU A 184 -13.06 -15.08 -7.77
C LEU A 184 -12.74 -16.58 -7.59
N GLU A 185 -13.21 -17.47 -8.48
CA GLU A 185 -12.90 -18.91 -8.49
C GLU A 185 -11.47 -19.20 -8.96
N GLY A 186 -10.90 -18.31 -9.78
CA GLY A 186 -9.50 -18.38 -10.22
C GLY A 186 -8.48 -18.23 -9.10
N ASP A 187 -8.90 -17.83 -7.89
CA ASP A 187 -8.06 -17.74 -6.69
C ASP A 187 -7.98 -19.06 -5.89
N GLU A 188 -8.77 -20.10 -6.22
CA GLU A 188 -8.74 -21.39 -5.49
C GLU A 188 -7.79 -22.44 -6.10
N ASN A 189 -7.23 -22.24 -7.31
CA ASN A 189 -6.41 -23.26 -7.99
C ASN A 189 -5.26 -22.69 -8.85
N ASP A 190 -4.42 -21.80 -8.33
CA ASP A 190 -3.05 -21.61 -8.85
C ASP A 190 -2.07 -21.31 -7.72
#